data_AF-A0A8S1J8M2-F1
#
_entry.id   AF-A0A8S1J8M2-F1
#
_cell.length_a   1.000
_cell.length_b   1.000
_cell.length_c   1.000
_cell.angle_alpha   90.00
_cell.angle_beta   90.00
_cell.angle_gamma   90.00
#
_symmetry.space_group_name_H-M   'P 1'
#
loop_
_entity.id
_entity.type
_entity.pdbx_description
1 polymer ?
#
loop_
_entity_poly.entity_id
_entity_poly.type
_entity_poly.pdbx_seq_one_letter_code
_entity_poly.pdbx_strand_id
1 'polypeptide(L)'
;MAQKVEELDTEYSKHAEGVRSMVALQDEVERMQRRFEQLQPLMLQTSKETEALLERVGREQMLADDAVKRITSDEARARAEAEEQAKERDLCDAELEKAMPPLRKALKEISKINKSDIAELKSLKKPPP
;
A
#
# COMPACT_ATOMS: atom_id res chain seq x y z
N MET A 1 10.78 40.11 81.47
CA MET A 1 10.17 38.77 81.56
C MET A 1 9.26 38.52 80.36
N ALA A 2 8.20 39.31 80.14
CA ALA A 2 7.27 39.15 79.01
C ALA A 2 7.92 39.15 77.61
N GLN A 3 8.78 40.13 77.28
CA GLN A 3 9.45 40.20 75.97
C GLN A 3 10.32 38.97 75.65
N LYS A 4 11.04 38.44 76.65
CA LYS A 4 11.86 37.23 76.48
C LYS A 4 11.02 35.97 76.25
N VAL A 5 9.80 35.92 76.79
CA VAL A 5 8.87 34.81 76.57
C VAL A 5 8.29 34.86 75.15
N GLU A 6 7.95 36.06 74.68
CA GLU A 6 7.42 36.29 73.32
C GLU A 6 8.47 35.99 72.23
N GLU A 7 9.73 36.36 72.44
CA GLU A 7 10.85 36.01 71.56
C GLU A 7 11.07 34.49 71.49
N LEU A 8 11.04 33.80 72.64
CA LEU A 8 11.16 32.34 72.71
C LEU A 8 10.01 31.61 72.03
N ASP A 9 8.77 32.12 72.18
CA ASP A 9 7.58 31.54 71.55
C ASP A 9 7.60 31.71 70.02
N THR A 10 8.11 32.85 69.56
CA THR A 10 8.30 33.13 68.13
C THR A 10 9.34 32.20 67.51
N GLU A 11 10.50 32.01 68.17
CA GLU A 11 11.54 31.09 67.69
C GLU A 11 11.07 29.63 67.76
N TYR A 12 10.36 29.23 68.81
CA TYR A 12 9.76 27.90 68.91
C TYR A 12 8.77 27.64 67.77
N SER A 13 7.89 28.62 67.48
CA SER A 13 6.90 28.52 66.40
C SER A 13 7.57 28.37 65.03
N LYS A 14 8.61 29.16 64.74
CA LYS A 14 9.40 29.04 63.50
C LYS A 14 10.07 27.67 63.37
N HIS A 15 10.67 27.16 64.43
CA HIS A 15 11.28 25.83 64.42
C HIS A 15 10.24 24.72 64.25
N ALA A 16 9.08 24.83 64.90
CA ALA A 16 7.98 23.88 64.76
C ALA A 16 7.43 23.87 63.33
N GLU A 17 7.28 25.03 62.69
CA GLU A 17 6.89 25.15 61.28
C GLU A 17 7.95 24.59 60.35
N GLY A 18 9.23 24.87 60.59
CA GLY A 18 10.35 24.30 59.83
C GLY A 18 10.37 22.78 59.88
N VAL A 19 10.20 22.20 61.06
CA VAL A 19 10.12 20.73 61.24
C VAL A 19 8.91 20.15 60.50
N ARG A 20 7.73 20.79 60.58
CA ARG A 20 6.53 20.35 59.83
C ARG A 20 6.76 20.37 58.32
N SER A 21 7.40 21.43 57.81
CA SER A 21 7.72 21.56 56.40
C SER A 21 8.71 20.49 55.94
N MET A 22 9.74 20.20 56.74
CA MET A 22 10.70 19.12 56.45
C MET A 22 10.05 17.75 56.39
N VAL A 23 9.13 17.44 57.31
CA VAL A 23 8.38 16.17 57.29
C VAL A 23 7.49 16.09 56.04
N ALA A 24 6.80 17.18 55.67
CA ALA A 24 5.97 17.21 54.47
C ALA A 24 6.80 17.02 53.18
N LEU A 25 7.98 17.65 53.10
CA LEU A 25 8.90 17.47 51.98
C LEU A 25 9.47 16.05 51.94
N GLN A 26 9.79 15.46 53.09
CA GLN A 26 10.24 14.07 53.17
C GLN A 26 9.18 13.12 52.60
N ASP A 27 7.92 13.27 53.00
CA ASP A 27 6.80 12.47 52.47
C ASP A 27 6.66 12.65 50.95
N GLU A 28 6.87 13.85 50.43
CA GLU A 28 6.81 14.13 48.99
C GLU A 28 7.96 13.47 48.22
N VAL A 29 9.18 13.57 48.74
CA VAL A 29 10.36 12.92 48.17
C VAL A 29 10.19 11.41 48.16
N GLU A 30 9.68 10.81 49.24
CA GLU A 30 9.40 9.38 49.30
C GLU A 30 8.31 8.95 48.29
N ARG A 31 7.25 9.74 48.13
CA ARG A 31 6.24 9.48 47.08
C ARG A 31 6.86 9.54 45.69
N MET A 32 7.74 10.50 45.44
CA MET A 32 8.41 10.64 44.16
C MET A 32 9.35 9.47 43.87
N GLN A 33 10.14 9.04 44.86
CA GLN A 33 11.02 7.87 44.75
C GLN A 33 10.24 6.60 44.41
N ARG A 34 9.13 6.33 45.12
CA ARG A 34 8.26 5.18 44.81
C ARG A 34 7.70 5.23 43.39
N ARG A 35 7.33 6.42 42.90
CA ARG A 35 6.87 6.59 41.51
C ARG A 35 7.99 6.32 40.51
N PHE A 36 9.21 6.78 40.77
CA PHE A 36 10.37 6.48 39.92
C PHE A 36 10.68 4.99 39.88
N GLU A 37 10.69 4.31 41.02
CA GLU A 37 10.91 2.86 41.10
C GLU A 37 9.86 2.06 40.33
N GLN A 38 8.60 2.52 40.30
CA GLN A 38 7.53 1.91 39.52
C GLN A 38 7.64 2.20 38.01
N LEU A 39 8.09 3.40 37.64
CA LEU A 39 8.20 3.81 36.23
C LEU A 39 9.41 3.20 35.53
N GLN A 40 10.54 3.00 36.23
CA GLN A 40 11.74 2.41 35.65
C GLN A 40 11.52 1.06 34.95
N PRO A 41 10.87 0.04 35.57
CA PRO A 41 10.64 -1.23 34.91
C PRO A 41 9.69 -1.10 33.72
N LEU A 42 8.67 -0.23 33.82
CA LEU A 42 7.74 0.04 32.73
C LEU A 42 8.46 0.65 31.53
N MET A 43 9.35 1.62 31.75
CA MET A 43 10.15 2.24 30.68
C MET A 43 11.08 1.23 30.01
N LEU A 44 11.69 0.32 30.77
CA LEU A 44 12.53 -0.73 30.20
C LEU A 44 11.72 -1.70 29.34
N GLN A 45 10.52 -2.06 29.80
CA GLN A 45 9.62 -2.93 29.04
C GLN A 45 9.18 -2.25 27.74
N THR A 46 8.71 -1.01 27.79
CA THR A 46 8.25 -0.29 26.60
C THR A 46 9.38 -0.03 25.61
N SER A 47 10.61 0.21 26.07
CA SER A 47 11.79 0.31 25.20
C SER A 47 12.01 -0.99 24.43
N LYS A 48 11.99 -2.14 25.12
CA LYS A 48 12.16 -3.46 24.49
C LYS A 48 11.06 -3.78 23.49
N GLU A 49 9.81 -3.49 23.84
CA GLU A 49 8.68 -3.68 22.93
C GLU A 49 8.81 -2.79 21.69
N THR A 50 9.27 -1.55 21.86
CA THR A 50 9.51 -0.61 20.76
C THR A 50 10.64 -1.09 19.85
N GLU A 51 11.75 -1.56 20.41
CA GLU A 51 12.87 -2.15 19.66
C GLU A 51 12.42 -3.36 18.83
N ALA A 52 11.66 -4.28 19.44
CA ALA A 52 11.12 -5.44 18.74
C ALA A 52 10.16 -5.05 17.61
N LEU A 53 9.35 -4.00 17.82
CA LEU A 53 8.45 -3.48 16.80
C LEU A 53 9.24 -2.83 15.65
N LEU A 54 10.28 -2.05 15.94
CA LEU A 54 11.14 -1.44 14.93
C LEU A 54 11.83 -2.50 14.06
N GLU A 55 12.33 -3.58 14.67
CA GLU A 55 12.90 -4.69 13.91
C GLU A 55 11.89 -5.36 12.99
N ARG A 56 10.66 -5.55 13.48
CA ARG A 56 9.58 -6.16 12.68
C ARG A 56 9.21 -5.25 11.52
N VAL A 57 9.04 -3.96 11.74
CA VAL A 57 8.78 -2.97 10.69
C VAL A 57 9.90 -2.97 9.66
N GLY A 58 11.16 -3.02 10.09
CA GLY A 58 12.31 -3.12 9.19
C GLY A 58 12.25 -4.35 8.28
N ARG A 59 11.91 -5.52 8.84
CA ARG A 59 11.73 -6.76 8.06
C ARG A 59 10.56 -6.66 7.08
N GLU A 60 9.42 -6.17 7.54
CA GLU A 60 8.22 -6.01 6.69
C GLU A 60 8.47 -5.00 5.55
N GLN A 61 9.20 -3.92 5.81
CA GLN A 61 9.57 -2.94 4.79
C GLN A 61 10.46 -3.57 3.70
N MET A 62 11.46 -4.37 4.08
CA MET A 62 12.31 -5.06 3.10
C MET A 62 11.51 -6.01 2.19
N LEU A 63 10.53 -6.72 2.75
CA LEU A 63 9.64 -7.60 1.98
C LEU A 63 8.73 -6.80 1.06
N ALA A 64 8.18 -5.68 1.53
CA ALA A 64 7.36 -4.79 0.72
C ALA A 64 8.15 -4.21 -0.45
N ASP A 65 9.39 -3.75 -0.22
CA ASP A 65 10.26 -3.19 -1.26
C ASP A 65 10.60 -4.24 -2.32
N ASP A 66 10.85 -5.50 -1.94
CA ASP A 66 11.07 -6.59 -2.90
C ASP A 66 9.81 -6.90 -3.71
N ALA A 67 8.65 -6.92 -3.06
CA ALA A 67 7.37 -7.12 -3.74
C ALA A 67 7.08 -6.01 -4.75
N VAL A 68 7.33 -4.74 -4.39
CA VAL A 68 7.17 -3.59 -5.30
C VAL A 68 8.06 -3.76 -6.51
N LYS A 69 9.35 -4.11 -6.34
CA LYS A 69 10.26 -4.33 -7.47
C LYS A 69 9.74 -5.41 -8.42
N ARG A 70 9.28 -6.55 -7.89
CA ARG A 70 8.72 -7.62 -8.71
C ARG A 70 7.48 -7.17 -9.48
N ILE A 71 6.53 -6.55 -8.79
CA ILE A 71 5.29 -6.05 -9.39
C ILE A 71 5.59 -5.04 -10.48
N THR A 72 6.48 -4.06 -10.24
CA THR A 72 6.83 -3.06 -11.27
C THR A 72 7.44 -3.69 -12.52
N SER A 73 8.23 -4.75 -12.37
CA SER A 73 8.80 -5.49 -13.50
C SER A 73 7.70 -6.25 -14.27
N ASP A 74 6.81 -6.92 -13.55
CA ASP A 74 5.71 -7.68 -14.17
C ASP A 74 4.70 -6.76 -14.85
N GLU A 75 4.38 -5.61 -14.25
CA GLU A 75 3.52 -4.58 -14.85
C GLU A 75 4.13 -4.02 -16.14
N ALA A 76 5.44 -3.76 -16.17
CA ALA A 76 6.11 -3.28 -17.38
C ALA A 76 6.05 -4.32 -18.50
N ARG A 77 6.29 -5.60 -18.20
CA ARG A 77 6.17 -6.70 -19.17
C ARG A 77 4.74 -6.83 -19.68
N ALA A 78 3.76 -6.88 -18.79
CA ALA A 78 2.35 -7.01 -19.15
C ALA A 78 1.85 -5.84 -20.02
N ARG A 79 2.30 -4.61 -19.74
CA ARG A 79 1.99 -3.45 -20.59
C ARG A 79 2.60 -3.57 -21.98
N ALA A 80 3.85 -3.99 -22.08
CA ALA A 80 4.51 -4.17 -23.38
C ALA A 80 3.81 -5.25 -24.22
N GLU A 81 3.50 -6.41 -23.61
CA GLU A 81 2.76 -7.48 -24.27
C GLU A 81 1.36 -7.03 -24.71
N ALA A 82 0.63 -6.29 -23.86
CA ALA A 82 -0.68 -5.76 -24.20
C ALA A 82 -0.62 -4.76 -25.37
N GLU A 83 0.41 -3.91 -25.43
CA GLU A 83 0.62 -2.98 -26.54
C GLU A 83 0.94 -3.71 -27.85
N GLU A 84 1.77 -4.76 -27.80
CA GLU A 84 2.08 -5.59 -28.95
C GLU A 84 0.83 -6.30 -29.48
N GLN A 85 0.06 -6.95 -28.60
CA GLN A 85 -1.19 -7.62 -28.98
C GLN A 85 -2.23 -6.65 -29.53
N ALA A 86 -2.31 -5.42 -29.00
CA ALA A 86 -3.19 -4.40 -29.54
C ALA A 86 -2.82 -4.03 -30.98
N LYS A 87 -1.52 -3.86 -31.27
CA LYS A 87 -1.02 -3.58 -32.62
C LYS A 87 -1.33 -4.72 -33.58
N GLU A 88 -1.10 -5.97 -33.17
CA GLU A 88 -1.40 -7.14 -33.99
C GLU A 88 -2.90 -7.24 -34.28
N ARG A 89 -3.74 -7.04 -33.26
CA ARG A 89 -5.20 -7.01 -33.42
C ARG A 89 -5.63 -5.96 -34.43
N ASP A 90 -5.12 -4.73 -34.30
CA ASP A 90 -5.47 -3.62 -35.19
C ASP A 90 -5.06 -3.92 -36.65
N LEU A 91 -3.90 -4.56 -36.85
CA LEU A 91 -3.46 -5.02 -38.18
C LEU A 91 -4.38 -6.10 -38.75
N CYS A 92 -4.76 -7.10 -37.95
CA CYS A 92 -5.69 -8.14 -38.37
C CYS A 92 -7.08 -7.60 -38.70
N ASP A 93 -7.60 -6.69 -37.86
CA ASP A 93 -8.89 -6.04 -38.08
C ASP A 93 -8.87 -5.25 -39.40
N ALA A 94 -7.79 -4.51 -39.68
CA ALA A 94 -7.62 -3.77 -40.92
C ALA A 94 -7.55 -4.69 -42.17
N GLU A 95 -6.84 -5.81 -42.09
CA GLU A 95 -6.80 -6.79 -43.19
C GLU A 95 -8.15 -7.48 -43.41
N LEU A 96 -8.88 -7.78 -42.32
CA LEU A 96 -10.21 -8.35 -42.40
C LEU A 96 -11.20 -7.38 -43.07
N GLU A 97 -11.14 -6.10 -42.72
CA GLU A 97 -11.96 -5.06 -43.35
C GLU A 97 -11.67 -4.91 -44.85
N LYS A 98 -10.41 -5.09 -45.28
CA LYS A 98 -10.06 -5.11 -46.71
C LYS A 98 -10.59 -6.35 -47.43
N ALA A 99 -10.55 -7.52 -46.79
CA ALA A 99 -10.94 -8.81 -47.39
C ALA A 99 -12.46 -9.03 -47.46
N MET A 100 -13.22 -8.46 -46.53
CA MET A 100 -14.67 -8.66 -46.41
C MET A 100 -15.50 -8.13 -47.61
N PRO A 101 -15.26 -6.92 -48.14
CA PRO A 101 -16.00 -6.38 -49.28
C PRO A 101 -15.88 -7.21 -50.57
N PRO A 102 -14.68 -7.60 -51.05
CA PRO A 102 -14.57 -8.43 -52.26
C PRO A 102 -15.17 -9.82 -52.07
N LEU A 103 -15.05 -10.42 -50.88
CA LEU A 103 -15.70 -11.71 -50.57
C LEU A 103 -17.23 -11.61 -50.67
N ARG A 104 -17.82 -10.57 -50.05
CA ARG A 104 -19.28 -10.32 -50.13
C ARG A 104 -19.74 -10.06 -51.56
N LYS A 105 -18.92 -9.34 -52.34
CA LYS A 105 -19.18 -9.13 -53.78
C LYS A 105 -19.17 -10.45 -54.55
N ALA A 106 -18.16 -11.29 -54.35
CA ALA A 106 -18.06 -12.60 -55.00
C ALA A 106 -19.26 -13.50 -54.64
N LEU A 107 -19.65 -13.57 -53.36
CA LEU A 107 -20.84 -14.32 -52.92
C LEU A 107 -22.12 -13.80 -53.58
N LYS A 108 -22.26 -12.48 -53.73
CA LYS A 108 -23.41 -11.85 -54.40
C LYS A 108 -23.43 -12.13 -55.90
N GLU A 109 -22.28 -12.24 -56.57
CA GLU A 109 -22.25 -12.63 -57.98
C GLU A 109 -22.54 -14.12 -58.18
N ILE A 110 -22.02 -14.99 -57.31
CA ILE A 110 -22.32 -16.43 -57.33
C ILE A 110 -23.83 -16.68 -57.16
N SER A 111 -24.51 -15.92 -56.28
CA SER A 111 -25.96 -16.08 -56.08
C SER A 111 -26.81 -15.60 -57.27
N LYS A 112 -26.25 -14.84 -58.21
CA LYS A 112 -26.93 -14.43 -59.44
C LYS A 112 -26.81 -15.44 -60.58
N ILE A 113 -25.89 -16.41 -60.48
CA ILE A 113 -25.70 -17.44 -61.51
C ILE A 113 -26.86 -18.42 -61.45
N ASN A 114 -27.57 -18.59 -62.56
CA ASN A 114 -28.70 -19.51 -62.65
C ASN A 114 -28.27 -20.89 -63.16
N LYS A 115 -29.08 -21.93 -62.86
CA LYS A 115 -28.77 -23.31 -63.25
C LYS A 115 -28.70 -23.51 -64.77
N SER A 116 -29.35 -22.66 -65.58
CA SER A 116 -29.26 -22.72 -67.04
C SER A 116 -27.86 -22.33 -67.54
N ASP A 117 -27.28 -21.28 -66.98
CA ASP A 117 -25.96 -20.77 -67.37
C ASP A 117 -24.86 -21.82 -67.08
N ILE A 118 -25.02 -22.55 -65.98
CA ILE A 118 -24.15 -23.68 -65.60
C ILE A 118 -24.31 -24.85 -66.58
N ALA A 119 -25.53 -25.13 -67.04
CA ALA A 119 -25.82 -26.21 -67.98
C ALA A 119 -25.26 -25.91 -69.38
N GLU A 120 -25.37 -24.65 -69.84
CA GLU A 120 -24.77 -24.20 -71.11
C GLU A 120 -23.24 -24.33 -71.08
N LEU A 121 -22.58 -23.89 -70.00
CA LEU A 121 -21.13 -24.02 -69.84
C LEU A 121 -20.66 -25.48 -69.81
N LYS A 122 -21.42 -26.39 -69.18
CA LYS A 122 -21.11 -27.84 -69.18
C LYS A 122 -21.30 -28.51 -70.54
N SER A 123 -22.14 -27.95 -71.40
CA SER A 123 -22.40 -28.48 -72.74
C SER A 123 -21.31 -28.12 -73.77
N LEU A 124 -20.45 -27.14 -73.45
CA LEU A 124 -19.32 -26.73 -74.29
C LEU A 124 -18.21 -27.79 -74.25
N LYS A 125 -17.95 -28.45 -75.39
CA LYS A 125 -16.91 -29.50 -75.55
C LYS A 125 -15.46 -28.99 -75.43
N LYS A 126 -15.24 -27.68 -75.48
CA LYS A 126 -13.94 -27.02 -75.28
C LYS A 126 -14.20 -25.70 -74.56
N PRO A 127 -13.66 -25.47 -73.35
CA PRO A 127 -13.81 -24.19 -72.68
C PRO A 127 -13.10 -23.10 -73.51
N PRO A 128 -13.68 -21.89 -73.61
CA PRO A 128 -12.99 -20.74 -74.18
C PRO A 128 -11.72 -20.43 -73.35
N PRO A 129 -10.66 -19.85 -73.97
CA PRO A 129 -9.42 -19.52 -73.27
C PRO A 129 -9.63 -18.54 -72.11
#